data_AF-A0A959X3H8-F1
#
_entry.id   AF-A0A959X3H8-F1
#
_cell.length_a   1.000
_cell.length_b   1.000
_cell.length_c   1.000
_cell.angle_alpha   90.00
_cell.angle_beta   90.00
_cell.angle_gamma   90.00
#
_symmetry.space_group_name_H-M   'P 1'
#
loop_
_entity.id
_entity.type
_entity.pdbx_description
1 polymer ?
#
loop_
_entity_poly.entity_id
_entity_poly.type
_entity_poly.pdbx_seq_one_letter_code
_entity_poly.pdbx_strand_id
1 'polypeptide(L)' 'AFAQRRKMLRSALSGLFESSAAASEAITAAGLDPTARGEVLAIGDFARIAEQLIEVRR' A
#
# COMPACT_ATOMS: atom_id res chain seq x y z
N ALA A 1 -6.57 0.21 -3.94
CA ALA A 1 -6.54 1.61 -3.45
C ALA A 1 -7.87 2.34 -3.62
N PHE A 2 -8.56 2.25 -4.77
CA PHE A 2 -9.70 3.13 -5.09
C PHE A 2 -11.10 2.53 -4.85
N ALA A 3 -11.21 1.23 -4.56
CA ALA A 3 -12.49 0.55 -4.36
C ALA A 3 -13.27 1.03 -3.12
N GLN A 4 -12.60 1.71 -2.18
CA GLN A 4 -13.19 2.21 -0.93
C GLN A 4 -12.78 3.68 -0.76
N ARG A 5 -13.75 4.61 -0.76
CA ARG A 5 -13.46 6.05 -0.64
C ARG A 5 -12.86 6.39 0.73
N ARG A 6 -11.90 7.31 0.73
CA ARG A 6 -11.30 7.97 1.92
C ARG A 6 -10.61 7.03 2.91
N LYS A 7 -10.34 5.79 2.52
CA LYS A 7 -9.64 4.83 3.37
C LYS A 7 -8.14 5.12 3.32
N MET A 8 -7.48 5.00 4.47
CA MET A 8 -6.01 5.02 4.55
C MET A 8 -5.42 3.89 3.71
N LEU A 9 -4.27 4.14 3.07
CA LEU A 9 -3.65 3.22 2.12
C LEU A 9 -3.39 1.84 2.72
N ARG A 10 -2.85 1.76 3.95
CA ARG A 10 -2.63 0.48 4.65
C ARG A 10 -3.90 -0.35 4.80
N SER A 11 -5.03 0.30 5.02
CA SER A 11 -6.31 -0.38 5.21
C SER A 11 -6.99 -0.67 3.87
N ALA A 12 -6.71 0.11 2.82
CA ALA A 12 -7.18 -0.14 1.46
C ALA A 12 -6.43 -1.27 0.75
N LEU A 13 -5.19 -1.58 1.17
CA LEU A 13 -4.33 -2.62 0.60
C LEU A 13 -4.18 -3.86 1.51
N SER A 14 -4.81 -3.88 2.68
CA SER A 14 -4.67 -4.98 3.65
C SER A 14 -5.01 -6.36 3.07
N GLY A 15 -5.93 -6.45 2.10
CA GLY A 15 -6.27 -7.71 1.44
C GLY A 15 -5.18 -8.25 0.51
N LEU A 16 -4.29 -7.39 0.01
CA LEU A 16 -3.16 -7.82 -0.81
C LEU A 16 -1.98 -8.30 0.04
N PHE A 17 -1.78 -7.66 1.19
CA PHE A 17 -0.70 -7.93 2.14
C PHE A 17 -1.15 -8.74 3.36
N GLU A 18 -2.28 -9.45 3.27
CA GLU A 18 -2.87 -10.29 4.33
C GLU A 18 -3.39 -9.53 5.58
N SER A 19 -2.76 -8.43 5.97
CA SER A 19 -3.16 -7.60 7.09
C SER A 19 -2.87 -6.11 6.87
N SER A 20 -3.52 -5.24 7.66
CA SER A 20 -3.21 -3.81 7.65
C SER A 20 -1.82 -3.51 8.22
N ALA A 21 -1.26 -4.39 9.04
CA ALA A 21 0.09 -4.22 9.62
C ALA A 21 1.16 -4.51 8.56
N ALA A 22 1.07 -5.66 7.89
CA ALA A 22 1.96 -6.03 6.79
C ALA A 22 1.86 -5.05 5.61
N ALA A 23 0.66 -4.56 5.29
CA ALA A 23 0.51 -3.47 4.32
C ALA A 23 1.26 -2.21 4.76
N SER A 24 1.25 -1.89 6.05
CA SER A 24 1.93 -0.71 6.60
C SER A 24 3.45 -0.83 6.48
N GLU A 25 4.00 -2.01 6.77
CA GLU A 25 5.43 -2.32 6.61
C GLU A 25 5.86 -2.21 5.14
N ALA A 26 5.12 -2.83 4.22
CA ALA A 26 5.40 -2.77 2.79
C ALA A 26 5.32 -1.33 2.23
N ILE A 27 4.30 -0.56 2.62
CA ILE A 27 4.18 0.84 2.19
C ILE A 27 5.36 1.68 2.72
N THR A 28 5.80 1.43 3.96
CA THR A 28 6.95 2.12 4.56
C THR A 28 8.26 1.72 3.87
N ALA A 29 8.44 0.44 3.52
CA ALA A 29 9.57 -0.04 2.74
C ALA A 29 9.59 0.56 1.32
N ALA A 30 8.42 0.80 0.74
CA ALA A 30 8.24 1.58 -0.48
C ALA A 30 8.45 3.09 -0.29
N GLY A 31 8.82 3.57 0.90
CA GLY A 31 9.14 4.97 1.19
C GLY A 31 7.93 5.91 1.23
N LEU A 32 6.75 5.39 1.51
CA LEU A 32 5.48 6.13 1.48
C LEU A 32 4.81 6.14 2.86
N ASP A 33 3.91 7.10 3.09
CA ASP A 33 3.11 7.16 4.32
C ASP A 33 1.94 6.14 4.26
N PRO A 34 1.88 5.15 5.18
CA PRO A 34 0.79 4.18 5.25
C PRO A 34 -0.59 4.78 5.54
N THR A 35 -0.64 6.02 6.05
CA THR A 35 -1.86 6.76 6.36
C THR A 35 -2.34 7.63 5.19
N ALA A 36 -1.50 7.82 4.16
CA ALA A 36 -1.86 8.54 2.95
C ALA A 36 -3.12 7.95 2.31
N ARG A 37 -3.82 8.76 1.52
CA ARG A 37 -4.98 8.30 0.75
C ARG A 37 -4.55 7.96 -0.68
N GLY A 38 -5.22 6.99 -1.30
CA GLY A 38 -4.85 6.55 -2.65
C GLY A 38 -4.84 7.67 -3.70
N GLU A 39 -5.68 8.70 -3.55
CA GLU A 39 -5.76 9.82 -4.48
C GLU A 39 -4.57 10.80 -4.46
N VAL A 40 -3.67 10.72 -3.47
CA VAL A 40 -2.48 11.61 -3.40
C VAL A 40 -1.21 10.97 -3.96
N LEU A 41 -1.25 9.68 -4.28
CA LEU A 41 -0.12 8.92 -4.82
C LEU A 41 0.01 9.11 -6.33
N ALA A 42 1.24 9.22 -6.80
CA ALA A 42 1.56 9.13 -8.22
C ALA A 42 1.56 7.67 -8.68
N ILE A 43 1.53 7.45 -10.01
CA ILE A 43 1.56 6.09 -10.57
C ILE A 43 2.84 5.32 -10.19
N GLY A 44 3.97 6.02 -10.08
CA GLY A 44 5.24 5.43 -9.64
C GLY A 44 5.20 4.94 -8.18
N ASP A 45 4.41 5.57 -7.32
CA ASP A 45 4.26 5.15 -5.92
C ASP A 45 3.54 3.79 -5.84
N PHE A 46 2.53 3.59 -6.69
CA PHE A 46 1.86 2.29 -6.80
C PHE A 46 2.79 1.20 -7.32
N ALA A 47 3.67 1.51 -8.28
CA ALA A 47 4.67 0.56 -8.77
C ALA A 47 5.63 0.12 -7.65
N ARG A 48 6.16 1.07 -6.87
CA ARG A 48 7.03 0.78 -5.71
C ARG A 48 6.33 -0.11 -4.67
N ILE A 49 5.05 0.13 -4.39
CA ILE A 49 4.27 -0.73 -3.48
C ILE A 49 4.09 -2.14 -4.08
N ALA A 50 3.84 -2.26 -5.38
CA ALA A 50 3.68 -3.55 -6.04
C ALA A 50 4.98 -4.37 -6.02
N GLU A 51 6.15 -3.74 -6.12
CA GLU A 51 7.45 -4.40 -5.93
C GLU A 51 7.56 -5.06 -4.55
N GLN A 52 7.11 -4.36 -3.48
CA GLN A 52 7.10 -4.93 -2.12
C GLN A 52 6.15 -6.12 -1.99
N LEU A 53 5.03 -6.10 -2.71
CA LEU A 53 4.09 -7.24 -2.72
C LEU A 53 4.73 -8.50 -3.34
N ILE A 54 5.59 -8.34 -4.34
CA ILE A 54 6.31 -9.45 -4.97
C ILE A 54 7.37 -10.01 -4.02
N GLU A 55 8.14 -9.15 -3.36
CA GLU A 55 9.19 -9.59 -2.44
C GLU A 55 8.65 -10.35 -1.21
N VAL A 56 7.49 -9.96 -0.67
CA VAL A 56 6.83 -10.69 0.44
C VAL A 56 6.37 -12.10 0.03
N ARG A 57 6.11 -12.32 -1.26
CA ARG A 57 5.54 -13.58 -1.79
C ARG A 57 6.57 -14.52 -2.41
N ARG A 58 7.85 -14.13 -2.44
CA ARG A 58 8.95 -14.98 -2.89
C ARG A 58 9.36 -15.93 -1.77
#